data_AF-A0A7S2WC78-F1
#
_entry.id   AF-A0A7S2WC78-F1
#
_cell.length_a   1.000
_cell.length_b   1.000
_cell.length_c   1.000
_cell.angle_alpha   90.00
_cell.angle_beta   90.00
_cell.angle_gamma   90.00
#
_symmetry.space_group_name_H-M   'P 1'
#
loop_
_entity.id
_entity.type
_entity.pdbx_description
1 polymer ?
#
loop_
_entity_poly.entity_id
_entity_poly.type
_entity_poly.pdbx_seq_one_letter_code
_entity_poly.pdbx_strand_id
1 'polypeptide(L)'
;FSEMVDGAATIRAFGDDERFLQEMGRRVDAANVSLFALNVLNQWLRVAMALVGSGVTAAVVVAIFQQDTPTPGAVGVTLTFAVQFTGTVMWLFRARARLELSLNSVERLLDFTALPGEEEE
;
A
#
# COMPACT_ATOMS: atom_id res chain seq x y z
N PHE A 1 -6.75 -19.84 13.35
CA PHE A 1 -8.06 -19.59 13.98
C PHE A 1 -9.05 -20.71 13.70
N SER A 2 -9.40 -21.04 12.45
CA SER A 2 -10.36 -22.15 12.15
C SER A 2 -10.01 -23.45 12.88
N GLU A 3 -8.78 -23.92 12.74
CA GLU A 3 -8.30 -25.16 13.38
C GLU A 3 -8.43 -25.18 14.92
N MET A 4 -8.28 -24.03 15.59
CA MET A 4 -8.46 -23.94 17.04
C MET A 4 -9.94 -23.94 17.45
N VAL A 5 -10.80 -23.35 16.63
CA VAL A 5 -12.25 -23.37 16.85
C VAL A 5 -12.79 -24.78 16.66
N ASP A 6 -12.38 -25.44 15.58
CA ASP A 6 -12.76 -26.82 15.26
C ASP A 6 -12.20 -27.81 16.29
N GLY A 7 -10.98 -27.57 16.79
CA GLY A 7 -10.30 -28.38 17.81
C GLY A 7 -10.58 -28.00 19.27
N ALA A 8 -11.46 -27.03 19.55
CA ALA A 8 -11.61 -26.43 20.88
C ALA A 8 -12.02 -27.41 21.99
N ALA A 9 -12.76 -28.47 21.67
CA ALA A 9 -13.11 -29.52 22.62
C ALA A 9 -11.89 -30.35 23.03
N THR A 10 -11.05 -30.71 22.05
CA THR A 10 -9.82 -31.46 22.25
C THR A 10 -8.81 -30.67 23.07
N ILE A 11 -8.58 -29.39 22.72
CA ILE A 11 -7.61 -28.54 23.42
C ILE A 11 -7.95 -28.40 24.91
N ARG A 12 -9.23 -28.14 25.22
CA ARG A 12 -9.72 -28.05 26.60
C ARG A 12 -9.66 -29.39 27.35
N ALA A 13 -9.93 -30.50 26.67
CA ALA A 13 -9.86 -31.83 27.28
C ALA A 13 -8.43 -32.19 27.75
N PHE A 14 -7.40 -31.70 27.04
CA PHE A 14 -6.00 -31.89 27.42
C PHE A 14 -5.42 -30.73 28.27
N GLY A 15 -6.20 -29.67 28.52
CA GLY A 15 -5.76 -28.52 29.32
C GLY A 15 -4.62 -27.71 28.70
N ASP A 16 -4.47 -27.74 27.37
CA ASP A 16 -3.30 -27.18 26.65
C ASP A 16 -3.59 -25.79 26.04
N ASP A 17 -4.60 -25.09 26.56
CA ASP A 17 -5.11 -23.81 26.03
C ASP A 17 -4.00 -22.73 25.96
N GLU A 18 -3.13 -22.66 26.98
CA GLU A 18 -2.07 -21.66 27.08
C GLU A 18 -1.06 -21.74 25.93
N ARG A 19 -0.68 -22.95 25.52
CA ARG A 19 0.25 -23.16 24.39
C ARG A 19 -0.36 -22.62 23.09
N PHE A 20 -1.64 -22.92 22.85
CA PHE A 20 -2.34 -22.45 21.65
C PHE A 20 -2.54 -20.93 21.68
N LEU A 21 -2.80 -20.34 22.85
CA LEU A 21 -2.93 -18.90 23.02
C LEU A 21 -1.62 -18.17 22.72
N GLN A 22 -0.49 -18.69 23.20
CA GLN A 22 0.84 -18.13 22.89
C GLN A 22 1.18 -18.22 21.40
N GLU A 23 0.87 -19.35 20.75
CA GLU A 23 1.09 -19.51 19.32
C GLU A 23 0.18 -18.59 18.49
N MET A 24 -1.07 -18.37 18.90
CA MET A 24 -1.94 -17.35 18.31
C MET A 24 -1.32 -15.96 18.43
N GLY A 25 -0.88 -15.58 19.64
CA GLY A 25 -0.23 -14.30 19.90
C GLY A 25 0.97 -14.08 18.98
N ARG A 26 1.86 -15.07 18.89
CA ARG A 26 3.03 -15.02 18.01
C ARG A 26 2.67 -14.82 16.54
N ARG A 27 1.62 -15.47 16.05
CA ARG A 27 1.14 -15.32 14.66
C ARG A 27 0.52 -13.95 14.41
N VAL A 28 -0.25 -13.43 15.37
CA VAL A 28 -0.82 -12.08 15.29
C VAL A 28 0.29 -11.03 15.30
N ASP A 29 1.28 -11.17 16.17
CA ASP A 29 2.44 -10.26 16.23
C ASP A 29 3.22 -10.27 14.92
N ALA A 30 3.48 -11.45 14.35
CA ALA A 30 4.13 -11.56 13.06
C ALA A 30 3.35 -10.83 11.94
N ALA A 31 2.03 -10.96 11.91
CA ALA A 31 1.18 -10.23 10.95
C ALA A 31 1.18 -8.71 11.22
N ASN A 32 1.15 -8.31 12.49
CA ASN A 32 1.19 -6.91 12.90
C ASN A 32 2.49 -6.21 12.51
N VAL A 33 3.63 -6.91 12.54
CA VAL A 33 4.91 -6.33 12.06
C VAL A 33 4.80 -5.90 10.60
N SER A 34 4.18 -6.72 9.73
CA SER A 34 3.97 -6.37 8.33
C SER A 34 3.01 -5.19 8.16
N LEU A 35 1.92 -5.15 8.91
CA LEU A 35 0.97 -4.03 8.89
C LEU A 35 1.61 -2.73 9.39
N PHE A 36 2.42 -2.81 10.44
CA PHE A 36 3.15 -1.68 10.96
C PHE A 36 4.16 -1.14 9.94
N ALA A 37 4.92 -2.03 9.29
CA ALA A 37 5.85 -1.65 8.23
C ALA A 37 5.12 -0.93 7.07
N LEU A 38 3.95 -1.44 6.66
CA LEU A 38 3.12 -0.78 5.63
C LEU A 38 2.68 0.63 6.07
N ASN A 39 2.30 0.80 7.34
CA ASN A 39 1.93 2.12 7.87
C ASN A 39 3.11 3.10 7.87
N VAL A 40 4.30 2.64 8.28
CA VAL A 40 5.53 3.44 8.26
C VAL A 40 5.90 3.84 6.83
N LEU A 41 5.80 2.93 5.87
CA LEU A 41 6.06 3.22 4.45
C LEU A 41 5.06 4.24 3.89
N ASN A 42 3.77 4.11 4.22
CA ASN A 42 2.75 5.09 3.83
C ASN A 42 3.02 6.48 4.43
N GLN A 43 3.50 6.54 5.67
CA GLN A 43 3.92 7.77 6.33
C GLN A 43 5.11 8.40 5.61
N TRP A 44 6.14 7.61 5.33
CA TRP A 44 7.34 8.06 4.62
C TRP A 44 6.97 8.59 3.23
N LEU A 45 6.16 7.85 2.46
CA LEU A 45 5.68 8.27 1.15
C LEU A 45 4.92 9.59 1.21
N ARG A 46 4.10 9.80 2.26
CA ARG A 46 3.38 11.06 2.44
C ARG A 46 4.32 12.25 2.64
N VAL A 47 5.36 12.10 3.46
CA VAL A 47 6.35 13.16 3.69
C VAL A 47 7.16 13.42 2.41
N ALA A 48 7.61 12.36 1.74
CA ALA A 48 8.34 12.48 0.47
C ALA A 48 7.51 13.23 -0.60
N MET A 49 6.23 12.88 -0.76
CA MET A 49 5.34 13.56 -1.70
C MET A 49 5.05 15.01 -1.30
N ALA A 50 4.94 15.32 0.00
CA ALA A 50 4.79 16.70 0.46
C ALA A 50 6.01 17.57 0.09
N LEU A 51 7.22 17.03 0.23
CA LEU A 51 8.45 17.71 -0.19
C LEU A 51 8.45 17.98 -1.71
N VAL A 52 8.14 16.95 -2.53
CA VAL A 52 8.04 17.11 -3.99
C VAL A 52 7.01 18.17 -4.36
N GLY A 53 5.81 18.12 -3.75
CA GLY A 53 4.75 19.08 -4.04
C GLY A 53 5.09 20.52 -3.66
N SER A 54 5.76 20.70 -2.51
CA SER A 54 6.28 22.01 -2.11
C SER A 54 7.31 22.55 -3.11
N GLY A 55 8.19 21.69 -3.63
CA GLY A 55 9.18 22.06 -4.65
C GLY A 55 8.54 22.44 -5.98
N VAL A 56 7.55 21.69 -6.44
CA VAL A 56 6.79 22.02 -7.67
C VAL A 56 6.07 23.36 -7.53
N THR A 57 5.43 23.60 -6.39
CA THR A 57 4.71 24.87 -6.14
C THR A 57 5.70 26.03 -6.06
N ALA A 58 6.84 25.87 -5.39
CA ALA A 58 7.88 26.90 -5.34
C ALA A 58 8.42 27.22 -6.74
N ALA A 59 8.68 26.20 -7.58
CA ALA A 59 9.14 26.40 -8.96
C ALA A 59 8.09 27.15 -9.81
N VAL A 60 6.82 26.82 -9.67
CA VAL A 60 5.72 27.51 -10.36
C VAL A 60 5.62 28.98 -9.93
N VAL A 61 5.74 29.25 -8.63
CA VAL A 61 5.73 30.62 -8.11
C VAL A 61 6.90 31.43 -8.67
N VAL A 62 8.13 30.87 -8.63
CA VAL A 62 9.32 31.52 -9.22
C VAL A 62 9.14 31.79 -10.71
N ALA A 63 8.53 30.87 -11.45
CA ALA A 63 8.24 31.06 -12.88
C ALA A 63 7.25 32.20 -13.13
N ILE A 64 6.23 32.36 -12.28
CA ILE A 64 5.25 33.45 -12.37
C ILE A 64 5.93 34.81 -12.10
N PHE A 65 6.83 34.89 -11.11
CA PHE A 65 7.57 36.11 -10.80
C PHE A 65 8.51 36.59 -11.92
N GLN A 66 8.93 35.68 -12.81
CA GLN A 66 9.76 36.02 -13.97
C GLN A 66 8.94 36.52 -15.18
N GLN A 67 7.61 36.48 -15.13
CA GLN A 67 6.77 37.01 -16.21
C GLN A 67 6.57 38.52 -16.05
N ASP A 68 6.74 39.27 -17.15
CA ASP A 68 6.56 40.73 -17.15
C ASP A 68 5.09 41.14 -16.92
N THR A 69 4.14 40.42 -17.51
CA THR A 69 2.70 40.72 -17.42
C THR A 69 1.85 39.45 -17.25
N PRO A 70 1.87 38.83 -16.06
CA PRO A 70 1.08 37.63 -15.82
C PRO A 70 -0.42 37.96 -15.75
N THR A 71 -1.23 37.30 -16.58
CA THR A 71 -2.69 37.41 -16.51
C THR A 71 -3.20 36.78 -15.20
N PRO A 72 -3.91 37.52 -14.32
CA PRO A 72 -4.32 37.01 -13.01
C PRO A 72 -5.11 35.69 -13.06
N GLY A 73 -5.96 35.52 -14.08
CA GLY A 73 -6.71 34.29 -14.31
C GLY A 73 -5.82 33.08 -14.63
N ALA A 74 -4.79 33.26 -15.47
CA ALA A 74 -3.84 32.20 -15.79
C ALA A 74 -3.02 31.80 -14.56
N VAL A 75 -2.55 32.78 -13.78
CA VAL A 75 -1.81 32.54 -12.53
C VAL A 75 -2.63 31.70 -11.55
N GLY A 76 -3.90 32.04 -11.33
CA GLY A 76 -4.78 31.30 -10.44
C GLY A 76 -4.98 29.85 -10.88
N VAL A 77 -5.17 29.63 -12.19
CA VAL A 77 -5.32 28.28 -12.76
C VAL A 77 -4.02 27.48 -12.59
N THR A 78 -2.87 28.05 -12.95
CA THR A 78 -1.56 27.36 -12.85
C THR A 78 -1.23 27.00 -11.40
N LEU A 79 -1.45 27.90 -10.45
CA LEU A 79 -1.19 27.63 -9.03
C LEU A 79 -2.12 26.54 -8.49
N THR A 80 -3.40 26.56 -8.89
CA THR A 80 -4.38 25.53 -8.52
C THR A 80 -3.95 24.15 -9.05
N PHE A 81 -3.49 24.09 -10.30
CA PHE A 81 -2.95 22.84 -10.86
C PHE A 81 -1.67 22.39 -10.16
N ALA A 82 -0.77 23.30 -9.80
CA ALA A 82 0.47 22.97 -9.09
C ALA A 82 0.21 22.28 -7.75
N VAL A 83 -0.79 22.77 -7.00
CA VAL A 83 -1.20 22.16 -5.73
C VAL A 83 -1.84 20.78 -5.95
N GLN A 84 -2.72 20.65 -6.94
CA GLN A 84 -3.40 19.38 -7.23
C GLN A 84 -2.46 18.31 -7.80
N PHE A 85 -1.43 18.72 -8.56
CA PHE A 85 -0.48 17.83 -9.23
C PHE A 85 0.09 16.76 -8.30
N THR A 86 0.53 17.18 -7.12
CA THR A 86 1.11 16.28 -6.11
C THR A 86 0.15 15.18 -5.67
N GLY A 87 -1.12 15.53 -5.45
CA GLY A 87 -2.16 14.58 -5.05
C GLY A 87 -2.43 13.55 -6.14
N THR A 88 -2.53 14.00 -7.39
CA THR A 88 -2.74 13.14 -8.57
C THR A 88 -1.57 12.18 -8.77
N VAL A 89 -0.33 12.66 -8.65
CA VAL A 89 0.87 11.82 -8.77
C VAL A 89 0.92 10.78 -7.65
N MET A 90 0.62 11.17 -6.41
CA MET A 90 0.55 10.22 -5.29
C MET A 90 -0.51 9.13 -5.52
N TRP A 91 -1.69 9.51 -6.03
CA TRP A 91 -2.73 8.56 -6.39
C TRP A 91 -2.27 7.58 -7.48
N LEU A 92 -1.59 8.09 -8.52
CA LEU A 92 -1.06 7.28 -9.61
C LEU A 92 -0.04 6.24 -9.11
N PHE A 93 0.90 6.65 -8.27
CA PHE A 93 1.88 5.73 -7.68
C PHE A 93 1.20 4.61 -6.87
N ARG A 94 0.18 4.95 -6.08
CA ARG A 94 -0.59 3.96 -5.33
C ARG A 94 -1.38 3.01 -6.25
N ALA A 95 -1.98 3.55 -7.31
CA ALA A 95 -2.70 2.74 -8.29
C ALA A 95 -1.76 1.74 -8.99
N ARG A 96 -0.55 2.19 -9.37
CA ARG A 96 0.48 1.32 -9.95
C ARG A 96 0.89 0.19 -8.99
N ALA A 97 1.19 0.52 -7.74
CA ALA A 97 1.58 -0.48 -6.75
C ALA A 97 0.49 -1.53 -6.51
N ARG A 98 -0.79 -1.10 -6.51
CA ARG A 98 -1.93 -2.02 -6.38
C ARG A 98 -2.06 -2.93 -7.59
N LEU A 99 -1.88 -2.39 -8.80
CA LEU A 99 -1.91 -3.16 -10.03
C LEU A 99 -0.83 -4.24 -10.03
N GLU A 100 0.40 -3.87 -9.67
CA GLU A 100 1.54 -4.78 -9.58
C GLU A 100 1.28 -5.92 -8.58
N LEU A 101 0.72 -5.60 -7.41
CA LEU A 101 0.33 -6.60 -6.43
C LEU A 101 -0.75 -7.56 -6.97
N SER A 102 -1.75 -7.04 -7.70
CA SER A 102 -2.79 -7.89 -8.31
C SER A 102 -2.26 -8.75 -9.45
N LEU A 103 -1.28 -8.27 -10.22
CA LEU A 103 -0.66 -9.03 -11.31
C LEU A 103 0.13 -10.24 -10.81
N ASN A 104 0.69 -10.19 -9.60
CA ASN A 104 1.35 -11.36 -9.00
C ASN A 104 0.40 -12.57 -8.86
N SER A 105 -0.88 -12.33 -8.52
CA SER A 105 -1.89 -13.40 -8.49
C SER A 105 -2.21 -13.96 -9.88
N VAL A 106 -2.17 -13.11 -10.91
CA VAL A 106 -2.39 -13.52 -12.31
C VAL A 106 -1.23 -14.37 -12.80
N GLU A 107 0.01 -13.96 -12.51
CA GLU A 107 1.23 -14.72 -12.81
C GLU A 107 1.15 -16.13 -12.21
N ARG A 108 0.82 -16.24 -10.92
CA ARG A 108 0.64 -17.54 -10.26
C ARG A 108 -0.44 -18.42 -10.90
N LEU A 109 -1.54 -17.80 -11.36
CA LEU A 109 -2.60 -18.55 -12.05
C LEU A 109 -2.10 -19.11 -13.38
N LEU A 110 -1.33 -18.33 -14.13
CA LEU A 110 -0.71 -18.80 -15.36
C LEU A 110 0.26 -19.95 -15.10
N ASP A 111 1.05 -19.88 -14.03
CA ASP A 111 1.94 -20.97 -13.63
C ASP A 111 1.16 -22.27 -13.35
N PHE A 112 0.02 -22.19 -12.65
CA PHE A 112 -0.83 -23.35 -12.40
C PHE A 112 -1.41 -23.97 -13.67
N THR A 113 -1.69 -23.17 -14.70
CA THR A 113 -2.17 -23.69 -15.99
C THR A 113 -1.09 -24.37 -16.82
N ALA A 114 0.19 -24.11 -16.51
CA ALA A 114 1.32 -24.69 -17.21
C ALA A 114 1.86 -25.97 -16.54
N LEU A 115 1.33 -26.35 -15.37
CA LEU A 115 1.69 -27.60 -14.71
C LEU A 115 1.19 -28.81 -15.52
N PRO A 116 1.99 -29.89 -15.61
CA PRO A 116 1.52 -31.14 -16.20
C PRO A 116 0.32 -31.67 -15.40
N GLY A 117 -0.69 -32.19 -16.10
CA GLY A 117 -1.83 -32.84 -15.47
C GLY A 117 -1.37 -34.07 -14.69
N GLU A 118 -1.99 -34.33 -13.53
CA GLU A 118 -1.73 -35.55 -12.76
C GLU A 118 -2.15 -36.76 -13.61
N GLU A 119 -1.27 -37.75 -13.74
CA GLU A 119 -1.62 -39.04 -14.35
C GLU A 119 -2.61 -39.74 -13.40
N GLU A 120 -3.82 -40.02 -13.90
CA GLU A 120 -4.83 -40.78 -13.17
C GLU A 120 -4.33 -42.23 -12.97
N GLU A 121 -3.97 -42.60 -11.74
CA GLU A 121 -3.81 -44.00 -11.29
C GLU A 121 -5.16 -44.67 -11.01
#